data_AF-A0A7C6JY55-F1
#
_entry.id   AF-A0A7C6JY55-F1
#
_cell.length_a   1.000
_cell.length_b   1.000
_cell.length_c   1.000
_cell.angle_alpha   90.00
_cell.angle_beta   90.00
_cell.angle_gamma   90.00
#
_symmetry.space_group_name_H-M   'P 1'
#
loop_
_entity.id
_entity.type
_entity.pdbx_description
1 polymer ?
#
loop_
_entity_poly.entity_id
_entity_poly.type
_entity_poly.pdbx_seq_one_letter_code
_entity_poly.pdbx_strand_id
1 'polypeptide(L)'
;MGGTVSEWRILDYNVCLASPKDSNKLPASITRTADEDDTFASNQSNIDDYLNSMILKFITGTEELNKTTWESFKTQMKALGVDENIAINQAAYERYMKR
;
A
#
# COMPACT_ATOMS: atom_id res chain seq x y z
N MET A 1 -25.18 -15.04 -33.57
CA MET A 1 -24.70 -13.74 -33.04
C MET A 1 -24.96 -13.77 -31.53
N GLY A 2 -24.09 -14.26 -30.64
CA GLY A 2 -22.64 -14.28 -30.66
C GLY A 2 -22.10 -13.02 -29.97
N GLY A 3 -22.17 -12.98 -28.65
CA GLY A 3 -21.72 -11.85 -27.82
C GLY A 3 -22.18 -12.04 -26.38
N THR A 4 -21.50 -12.92 -25.65
CA THR A 4 -21.76 -13.22 -24.24
C THR A 4 -21.41 -12.01 -23.37
N VAL A 5 -22.25 -11.80 -22.35
CA VAL A 5 -22.11 -10.77 -21.31
C VAL A 5 -20.87 -11.06 -20.45
N SER A 6 -19.69 -10.76 -20.97
CA SER A 6 -18.41 -11.03 -20.30
C SER A 6 -17.44 -9.84 -20.27
N GLU A 7 -17.92 -8.61 -20.51
CA GLU A 7 -17.07 -7.40 -20.53
C GLU A 7 -17.37 -6.35 -19.44
N TRP A 8 -18.47 -6.47 -18.68
CA TRP A 8 -18.79 -5.47 -17.63
C TRP A 8 -18.29 -5.83 -16.23
N ARG A 9 -17.50 -6.89 -16.07
CA ARG A 9 -17.01 -7.33 -14.76
C ARG A 9 -15.83 -6.52 -14.20
N ILE A 10 -15.49 -5.39 -14.83
CA ILE A 10 -14.32 -4.58 -14.45
C ILE A 10 -14.70 -3.19 -13.90
N LEU A 11 -15.97 -2.74 -14.01
CA LEU A 11 -16.35 -1.37 -13.60
C LEU A 11 -17.37 -1.27 -12.45
N ASP A 12 -17.90 -2.39 -11.94
CA ASP A 12 -18.79 -2.44 -10.76
C ASP A 12 -18.06 -2.82 -9.45
N TYR A 13 -16.77 -2.49 -9.33
CA TYR A 13 -16.07 -2.53 -8.03
C TYR A 13 -15.79 -1.13 -7.51
N ASN A 14 -16.76 -0.23 -7.66
CA ASN A 14 -16.83 1.01 -6.90
C ASN A 14 -18.26 1.10 -6.34
N VAL A 15 -18.39 1.32 -5.03
CA VAL A 15 -19.31 2.29 -4.38
C VAL A 15 -19.84 1.88 -2.98
N CYS A 16 -19.88 0.60 -2.55
CA CYS A 16 -20.64 0.26 -1.31
C CYS A 16 -19.94 -0.46 -0.13
N LEU A 17 -18.61 -0.48 -0.01
CA LEU A 17 -17.95 -0.82 1.28
C LEU A 17 -17.24 0.35 1.98
N ALA A 18 -17.20 1.52 1.35
CA ALA A 18 -16.67 2.73 1.99
C ALA A 18 -17.78 3.45 2.78
N SER A 19 -18.29 2.80 3.83
CA SER A 19 -18.92 3.53 4.94
C SER A 19 -17.82 4.19 5.79
N PRO A 20 -18.10 5.37 6.36
CA PRO A 20 -17.09 6.37 6.66
C PRO A 20 -16.26 5.93 7.86
N LYS A 21 -14.95 5.79 7.66
CA LYS A 21 -14.01 5.77 8.78
C LYS A 21 -13.00 6.88 8.57
N ASP A 22 -13.28 7.99 9.23
CA ASP A 22 -12.22 8.83 9.76
C ASP A 22 -11.36 7.98 10.71
N SER A 23 -10.42 7.23 10.15
CA SER A 23 -9.33 6.58 10.86
C SER A 23 -8.38 6.01 9.83
N ASN A 24 -7.36 6.79 9.43
CA ASN A 24 -6.15 6.32 8.73
C ASN A 24 -5.31 5.33 9.59
N LYS A 25 -5.97 4.58 10.47
CA LYS A 25 -5.38 3.59 11.36
C LYS A 25 -6.15 2.30 11.20
N LEU A 26 -5.42 1.25 10.87
CA LEU A 26 -5.90 -0.11 10.98
C LEU A 26 -6.47 -0.33 12.39
N PRO A 27 -7.64 -0.96 12.55
CA PRO A 27 -8.20 -1.25 13.88
C PRO A 27 -7.17 -2.01 14.72
N ALA A 28 -7.00 -1.61 15.98
CA ALA A 28 -5.97 -2.16 16.89
C ALA A 28 -6.08 -3.68 17.16
N SER A 29 -7.14 -4.33 16.66
CA SER A 29 -7.39 -5.78 16.76
C SER A 29 -6.94 -6.56 15.52
N ILE A 30 -6.35 -5.90 14.52
CA ILE A 30 -5.69 -6.58 13.41
C ILE A 30 -4.39 -7.19 13.93
N THR A 31 -4.35 -8.52 13.98
CA THR A 31 -3.17 -9.27 14.38
C THR A 31 -2.51 -9.83 13.13
N ARG A 32 -1.26 -9.43 12.88
CA ARG A 32 -0.36 -10.10 11.93
C ARG A 32 0.19 -11.38 12.56
N THR A 33 0.58 -12.37 11.77
CA THR A 33 1.37 -13.50 12.31
C THR A 33 2.78 -13.03 12.70
N ALA A 34 3.52 -13.81 13.48
CA ALA A 34 4.90 -13.45 13.86
C ALA A 34 5.81 -13.27 12.62
N ASP A 35 5.76 -14.20 11.67
CA ASP A 35 6.55 -14.12 10.43
C ASP A 35 6.16 -12.91 9.55
N GLU A 36 4.86 -12.57 9.51
CA GLU A 36 4.35 -11.38 8.83
C GLU A 36 4.80 -10.10 9.53
N ASP A 37 4.91 -10.11 10.86
CA ASP A 37 5.36 -8.97 11.65
C ASP A 37 6.85 -8.70 11.46
N ASP A 38 7.68 -9.75 11.49
CA ASP A 38 9.12 -9.67 11.25
C ASP A 38 9.43 -9.14 9.83
N THR A 39 8.75 -9.69 8.82
CA THR A 39 8.91 -9.25 7.43
C THR A 39 8.47 -7.79 7.26
N PHE A 40 7.31 -7.44 7.84
CA PHE A 40 6.80 -6.08 7.81
C PHE A 40 7.78 -5.09 8.46
N ALA A 41 8.29 -5.41 9.65
CA ALA A 41 9.20 -4.54 10.39
C ALA A 41 10.52 -4.31 9.64
N SER A 42 11.08 -5.38 9.05
CA SER A 42 12.29 -5.30 8.24
C SER A 42 12.10 -4.38 7.02
N ASN A 43 11.04 -4.61 6.24
CA ASN A 43 10.73 -3.80 5.07
C ASN A 43 10.40 -2.35 5.46
N GLN A 44 9.64 -2.15 6.54
CA GLN A 44 9.22 -0.84 7.00
C GLN A 44 10.41 0.03 7.42
N SER A 45 11.41 -0.54 8.11
CA SER A 45 12.63 0.18 8.47
C SER A 45 13.35 0.72 7.24
N ASN A 46 13.54 -0.12 6.22
CA ASN A 46 14.22 0.29 4.98
C ASN A 46 13.41 1.32 4.18
N ILE A 47 12.08 1.18 4.18
CA ILE A 47 11.14 2.11 3.56
C ILE A 47 11.22 3.48 4.25
N ASP A 48 11.20 3.51 5.58
CA ASP A 48 11.24 4.74 6.37
C ASP A 48 12.56 5.49 6.18
N ASP A 49 13.69 4.79 6.17
CA ASP A 49 15.01 5.37 5.91
C ASP A 49 15.07 6.06 4.54
N TYR A 50 14.59 5.36 3.50
CA TYR A 50 14.55 5.92 2.15
C TYR A 50 13.57 7.10 2.05
N LEU A 51 12.36 6.96 2.59
CA LEU A 51 11.33 8.01 2.62
C LEU A 51 11.84 9.28 3.27
N ASN A 52 12.40 9.17 4.47
CA ASN A 52 12.88 10.33 5.23
C ASN A 52 13.99 11.08 4.48
N SER A 53 14.91 10.34 3.86
CA SER A 53 15.98 10.93 3.05
C SER A 53 15.43 11.65 1.80
N MET A 54 14.45 11.05 1.12
CA MET A 54 13.91 11.57 -0.13
C MET A 54 12.97 12.74 0.07
N ILE A 55 12.09 12.66 1.07
CA ILE A 55 11.21 13.77 1.45
C ILE A 55 12.04 15.01 1.78
N LEU A 56 13.15 14.85 2.52
CA LEU A 56 14.03 15.98 2.85
C LEU A 56 14.64 16.61 1.58
N LYS A 57 15.08 15.81 0.61
CA LYS A 57 15.62 16.30 -0.67
C LYS A 57 14.57 17.04 -1.50
N PHE A 58 13.34 16.55 -1.51
CA PHE A 58 12.23 17.22 -2.19
C PHE A 58 11.86 18.55 -1.51
N ILE A 59 11.83 18.60 -0.17
CA ILE A 59 11.52 19.82 0.58
C ILE A 59 12.63 20.88 0.39
N THR A 60 13.89 20.47 0.44
CA THR A 60 15.05 21.37 0.29
C THR A 60 15.30 21.79 -1.15
N GLY A 61 14.61 21.19 -2.13
CA GLY A 61 14.83 21.43 -3.56
C GLY A 61 16.14 20.84 -4.10
N THR A 62 16.82 20.00 -3.31
CA THR A 62 18.00 19.24 -3.76
C THR A 62 17.64 18.27 -4.87
N GLU A 63 16.41 17.73 -4.82
CA GLU A 63 15.83 16.92 -5.88
C GLU A 63 14.52 17.55 -6.34
N GLU A 64 14.38 17.73 -7.65
CA GLU A 64 13.17 18.30 -8.24
C GLU A 64 12.05 17.25 -8.20
N LEU A 65 10.89 17.64 -7.70
CA LEU A 65 9.69 16.79 -7.73
C LEU A 65 9.04 16.88 -9.12
N ASN A 66 9.49 16.02 -10.03
CA ASN A 66 8.96 15.91 -11.39
C ASN A 66 8.48 14.47 -11.65
N LYS A 67 7.90 14.24 -12.84
CA LYS A 67 7.33 12.93 -13.18
C LYS A 67 8.38 11.82 -13.16
N THR A 68 9.60 12.10 -13.59
CA THR A 68 10.67 11.11 -13.70
C THR A 68 11.22 10.71 -12.33
N THR A 69 11.52 11.69 -11.47
CA THR A 69 11.98 11.45 -10.10
C THR A 69 10.89 10.74 -9.28
N TRP A 70 9.63 11.09 -9.51
CA TRP A 70 8.49 10.41 -8.89
C TRP A 70 8.35 8.94 -9.30
N GLU A 71 8.50 8.61 -10.59
CA GLU A 71 8.48 7.20 -11.04
C GLU A 71 9.66 6.41 -10.46
N SER A 72 10.85 7.01 -10.39
CA SER A 72 12.03 6.39 -9.78
C SER A 72 11.80 6.13 -8.29
N PHE A 73 11.27 7.11 -7.56
CA PHE A 73 10.90 6.98 -6.16
C PHE A 73 9.91 5.82 -5.92
N LYS A 74 8.83 5.75 -6.70
CA LYS A 74 7.87 4.63 -6.63
C LYS A 74 8.51 3.29 -6.92
N THR A 75 9.39 3.23 -7.92
CA THR A 75 10.12 1.99 -8.27
C THR A 75 11.00 1.54 -7.12
N GLN A 76 11.68 2.48 -6.47
CA GLN A 76 12.51 2.18 -5.31
C GLN A 76 11.67 1.71 -4.12
N MET A 77 10.53 2.35 -3.83
CA MET A 77 9.63 1.88 -2.77
C MET A 77 9.12 0.44 -3.00
N LYS A 78 8.84 0.08 -4.26
CA LYS A 78 8.48 -1.30 -4.63
C LYS A 78 9.62 -2.28 -4.39
N ALA A 79 10.85 -1.90 -4.76
CA ALA A 79 12.03 -2.71 -4.51
C ALA A 79 12.32 -2.91 -3.00
N LEU A 80 11.92 -1.95 -2.15
CA LEU A 80 12.04 -2.02 -0.70
C LEU A 80 10.93 -2.85 -0.02
N GLY A 81 9.99 -3.43 -0.77
CA GLY A 81 8.97 -4.32 -0.22
C GLY A 81 7.68 -3.62 0.21
N VAL A 82 7.38 -2.42 -0.30
CA VAL A 82 6.11 -1.74 0.05
C VAL A 82 4.89 -2.55 -0.36
N ASP A 83 4.93 -3.23 -1.51
CA ASP A 83 3.83 -4.07 -2.00
C ASP A 83 3.61 -5.29 -1.09
N GLU A 84 4.69 -5.85 -0.55
CA GLU A 84 4.64 -6.95 0.41
C GLU A 84 4.04 -6.50 1.75
N ASN A 85 4.44 -5.34 2.26
CA ASN A 85 3.86 -4.76 3.47
C ASN A 85 2.36 -4.45 3.30
N ILE A 86 1.95 -3.98 2.12
CA ILE A 86 0.53 -3.77 1.79
C ILE A 86 -0.21 -5.11 1.81
N ALA A 87 0.35 -6.16 1.18
CA ALA A 87 -0.26 -7.49 1.14
C ALA A 87 -0.41 -8.11 2.53
N ILE A 88 0.61 -7.98 3.40
CA ILE A 88 0.58 -8.43 4.79
C ILE A 88 -0.57 -7.75 5.56
N ASN A 89 -0.68 -6.42 5.45
CA ASN A 89 -1.75 -5.68 6.10
C ASN A 89 -3.14 -6.04 5.55
N GLN A 90 -3.24 -6.25 4.23
CA GLN A 90 -4.46 -6.67 3.58
C GLN A 90 -4.90 -8.06 4.05
N ALA A 91 -3.98 -9.02 4.13
CA ALA A 91 -4.25 -10.36 4.64
C ALA A 91 -4.72 -10.32 6.11
N ALA A 92 -4.06 -9.50 6.93
CA ALA A 92 -4.45 -9.33 8.33
C ALA A 92 -5.84 -8.67 8.47
N TYR A 93 -6.17 -7.72 7.59
CA TYR A 93 -7.51 -7.12 7.51
C TYR A 93 -8.58 -8.14 7.09
N GLU A 94 -8.30 -8.97 6.08
CA GLU A 94 -9.21 -10.03 5.65
C GLU A 94 -9.46 -11.07 6.75
N ARG A 95 -8.44 -11.43 7.53
CA ARG A 95 -8.60 -12.29 8.72
C ARG A 95 -9.52 -11.63 9.75
N TYR A 96 -9.38 -10.33 9.98
CA TYR A 96 -10.24 -9.59 10.90
C TYR A 96 -11.69 -9.56 10.40
N MET A 97 -11.93 -9.32 9.11
CA MET A 97 -13.28 -9.26 8.53
C MET A 97 -14.00 -10.62 8.51
N LYS A 98 -13.26 -11.74 8.59
CA LYS A 98 -13.81 -13.10 8.67
C LYS A 98 -14.15 -13.55 10.10
N ARG A 99 -13.79 -12.76 11.12
CA ARG A 99 -14.18 -12.98 12.52
C ARG A 99 -15.55 -12.38 12.77
#